data_AF-A0A4Q6C5E1-F1
#
_entry.id   AF-A0A4Q6C5E1-F1
#
_cell.length_a   1.000
_cell.length_b   1.000
_cell.length_c   1.000
_cell.angle_alpha   90.00
_cell.angle_beta   90.00
_cell.angle_gamma   90.00
#
_symmetry.space_group_name_H-M   'P 1'
#
loop_
_entity.id
_entity.type
_entity.pdbx_description
1 polymer ?
#
loop_
_entity_poly.entity_id
_entity_poly.type
_entity_poly.pdbx_seq_one_letter_code
_entity_poly.pdbx_strand_id
1 'polypeptide(L)'
;MAGIGVPVDSSDLADLRGGEATVDNEVLIDGTVDGNTADHVVSGSNVISDGAFTNATGISTVIQNSGSNVLIQNGMVVNVQFVAPPGP
;
A
#
# COMPACT_ATOMS: atom_id res chain seq x y z
N MET A 1 -27.32 25.00 -38.82
CA MET A 1 -26.40 24.92 -37.67
C MET A 1 -25.58 23.65 -37.83
N ALA A 2 -24.27 23.76 -38.06
CA ALA A 2 -23.40 22.59 -38.13
C ALA A 2 -23.24 22.05 -36.70
N GLY A 3 -23.65 20.79 -36.49
CA GLY A 3 -23.54 20.13 -35.19
C GLY A 3 -22.08 19.95 -34.77
N ILE A 4 -21.88 19.85 -33.46
CA ILE A 4 -20.60 19.80 -32.73
C ILE A 4 -19.77 18.52 -32.96
N GLY A 5 -19.82 17.93 -34.16
CA GLY A 5 -19.06 16.74 -34.55
C GLY A 5 -19.84 15.43 -34.46
N VAL A 6 -19.22 14.35 -34.95
CA VAL A 6 -19.75 12.98 -34.91
C VAL A 6 -19.48 12.40 -33.51
N PRO A 7 -20.48 11.83 -32.82
CA PRO A 7 -20.27 11.20 -31.52
C PRO A 7 -19.33 10.00 -31.68
N VAL A 8 -18.32 9.92 -30.82
CA VAL A 8 -17.37 8.80 -30.74
C VAL A 8 -17.92 7.74 -29.80
N ASP A 9 -17.68 6.46 -30.10
CA ASP A 9 -18.10 5.36 -29.22
C ASP A 9 -17.37 5.44 -27.87
N SER A 10 -18.05 5.02 -26.80
CA SER A 10 -17.48 5.03 -25.45
C SER A 10 -16.26 4.09 -25.28
N SER A 11 -16.21 3.01 -26.07
CA SER A 11 -15.08 2.08 -26.15
C SER A 11 -13.87 2.74 -26.84
N ASP A 12 -14.10 3.35 -28.01
CA ASP A 12 -13.09 4.13 -28.72
C ASP A 12 -12.56 5.29 -27.85
N LEU A 13 -13.43 5.97 -27.08
CA LEU A 13 -13.01 7.00 -26.13
C LEU A 13 -12.23 6.41 -24.94
N ALA A 14 -12.47 5.16 -24.54
CA ALA A 14 -11.68 4.50 -23.49
C ALA A 14 -10.24 4.21 -23.97
N ASP A 15 -10.10 3.76 -25.21
CA ASP A 15 -8.81 3.50 -25.84
C ASP A 15 -8.05 4.81 -26.14
N LEU A 16 -8.77 5.85 -26.60
CA LEU A 16 -8.22 7.19 -26.87
C LEU A 16 -7.94 8.02 -25.61
N ARG A 17 -8.52 7.67 -24.46
CA ARG A 17 -8.14 8.23 -23.14
C ARG A 17 -6.73 7.82 -22.70
N GLY A 18 -5.98 7.18 -23.61
CA GLY A 18 -4.54 7.13 -23.58
C GLY A 18 -4.00 6.03 -22.70
N GLY A 19 -4.85 5.12 -22.19
CA GLY A 19 -4.44 3.94 -21.44
C GLY A 19 -3.26 4.19 -20.50
N GLU A 20 -3.17 5.39 -19.89
CA GLU A 20 -1.97 5.83 -19.18
C GLU A 20 -1.99 5.17 -17.80
N ALA A 21 -1.84 3.85 -17.83
CA ALA A 21 -1.74 2.93 -16.72
C ALA A 21 -0.29 2.89 -16.22
N THR A 22 0.43 4.02 -16.30
CA THR A 22 1.76 4.10 -15.70
C THR A 22 1.57 4.45 -14.24
N VAL A 23 1.25 3.43 -13.44
CA VAL A 23 1.32 3.55 -11.98
C VAL A 23 2.77 3.29 -11.59
N ASP A 24 3.50 4.37 -11.31
CA ASP A 24 4.86 4.27 -10.76
C ASP A 24 4.78 4.26 -9.23
N ASN A 25 5.37 3.25 -8.62
CA ASN A 25 5.37 3.06 -7.17
C ASN A 25 6.79 2.79 -6.71
N GLU A 26 7.36 3.74 -5.98
CA GLU A 26 8.68 3.59 -5.39
C GLU A 26 8.57 3.53 -3.87
N VAL A 27 9.25 2.55 -3.27
CA VAL A 27 9.33 2.37 -1.81
C VAL A 27 10.79 2.35 -1.42
N LEU A 28 11.34 3.53 -1.19
CA LEU A 28 12.69 3.69 -0.69
C LEU A 28 12.69 3.62 0.84
N ILE A 29 13.38 2.63 1.40
CA ILE A 29 13.50 2.47 2.84
C ILE A 29 14.96 2.23 3.20
N ASP A 30 15.58 3.28 3.73
CA ASP A 30 16.96 3.29 4.20
C ASP A 30 17.00 3.46 5.72
N GLY A 31 17.91 2.75 6.35
CA GLY A 31 18.14 2.90 7.77
C GLY A 31 19.33 2.11 8.25
N THR A 32 19.95 2.60 9.31
CA THR A 32 21.14 2.01 9.90
C THR A 32 20.99 2.00 11.42
N VAL A 33 21.43 0.90 12.01
CA VAL A 33 21.58 0.74 13.46
C VAL A 33 23.06 0.58 13.70
N ASP A 34 23.73 1.62 14.20
CA ASP A 34 25.17 1.59 14.44
C ASP A 34 25.55 2.30 15.75
N GLY A 35 26.71 1.97 16.30
CA GLY A 35 27.23 2.55 17.54
C GLY A 35 26.49 2.10 18.81
N ASN A 36 25.71 1.02 18.74
CA ASN A 36 24.85 0.63 19.85
C ASN A 36 25.51 -0.36 20.81
N THR A 37 25.33 -0.09 22.10
CA THR A 37 25.65 -1.01 23.20
C THR A 37 24.38 -1.30 23.99
N ALA A 38 24.12 -2.58 24.26
CA ALA A 38 23.00 -3.03 25.06
C ALA A 38 23.56 -3.84 26.23
N ASP A 39 23.40 -3.33 27.44
CA ASP A 39 23.90 -3.94 28.67
C ASP A 39 22.77 -3.95 29.72
N HIS A 40 22.69 -5.02 30.52
CA HIS A 40 21.58 -5.28 31.45
C HIS A 40 20.17 -5.16 30.81
N VAL A 41 20.00 -5.59 29.56
CA VAL A 41 18.70 -5.51 28.88
C VAL A 41 17.76 -6.60 29.36
N VAL A 42 16.62 -6.19 29.91
CA VAL A 42 15.47 -7.06 30.16
C VAL A 42 14.46 -6.81 29.04
N SER A 43 14.34 -7.77 28.11
CA SER A 43 13.32 -7.72 27.04
C SER A 43 11.97 -8.26 27.52
N GLY A 44 10.88 -7.65 27.07
CA GLY A 44 9.52 -8.12 27.29
C GLY A 44 9.00 -9.07 26.20
N SER A 45 7.80 -9.59 26.39
CA SER A 45 7.12 -10.40 25.37
C SER A 45 6.43 -9.53 24.33
N ASN A 46 6.60 -9.87 23.06
CA ASN A 46 5.76 -9.41 21.97
C ASN A 46 4.53 -10.32 21.89
N VAL A 47 3.47 -9.98 22.61
CA VAL A 47 2.25 -10.80 22.61
C VAL A 47 1.14 -10.09 21.86
N ILE A 48 0.65 -10.76 20.84
CA ILE A 48 -0.65 -10.53 20.21
C ILE A 48 -1.57 -11.60 20.81
N SER A 49 -2.51 -11.17 21.64
CA SER A 49 -3.37 -12.08 22.40
C SER A 49 -4.55 -12.59 21.58
N ASP A 50 -5.30 -13.50 22.19
CA ASP A 50 -6.50 -14.06 21.57
C ASP A 50 -7.48 -12.95 21.15
N GLY A 51 -8.02 -13.07 19.95
CA GLY A 51 -8.96 -12.10 19.37
C GLY A 51 -8.35 -10.80 18.84
N ALA A 52 -7.02 -10.61 18.87
CA ALA A 52 -6.39 -9.33 18.51
C ALA A 52 -6.69 -8.81 17.09
N PHE A 53 -7.07 -9.70 16.17
CA PHE A 53 -7.48 -9.34 14.80
C PHE A 53 -8.84 -9.94 14.42
N THR A 54 -9.66 -10.33 15.41
CA THR A 54 -11.03 -10.80 15.11
C THR A 54 -11.80 -9.70 14.42
N ASN A 55 -12.42 -10.02 13.28
CA ASN A 55 -13.11 -9.08 12.38
C ASN A 55 -12.22 -8.02 11.71
N ALA A 56 -10.89 -8.19 11.70
CA ALA A 56 -10.03 -7.33 10.90
C ALA A 56 -10.41 -7.46 9.42
N THR A 57 -10.64 -6.33 8.75
CA THR A 57 -10.98 -6.25 7.32
C THR A 57 -10.08 -5.22 6.66
N GLY A 58 -9.80 -5.40 5.36
CA GLY A 58 -8.80 -4.61 4.66
C GLY A 58 -7.38 -5.10 4.99
N ILE A 59 -6.44 -4.18 5.09
CA ILE A 59 -5.02 -4.51 5.26
C ILE A 59 -4.57 -4.19 6.68
N SER A 60 -3.95 -5.15 7.34
CA SER A 60 -3.39 -5.01 8.68
C SER A 60 -1.90 -5.33 8.65
N THR A 61 -1.08 -4.39 9.12
CA THR A 61 0.37 -4.60 9.30
C THR A 61 0.71 -4.49 10.77
N VAL A 62 1.31 -5.54 11.32
CA VAL A 62 1.77 -5.54 12.71
C VAL A 62 3.21 -5.97 12.77
N ILE A 63 4.02 -5.16 13.45
CA ILE A 63 5.43 -5.45 13.70
C ILE A 63 5.66 -5.27 15.18
N GLN A 64 6.06 -6.35 15.85
CA GLN A 64 6.42 -6.33 17.26
C GLN A 64 7.91 -6.56 17.41
N ASN A 65 8.56 -5.71 18.17
CA ASN A 65 9.94 -5.90 18.55
C ASN A 65 10.12 -5.59 20.04
N SER A 66 10.78 -6.51 20.73
CA SER A 66 11.06 -6.40 22.16
C SER A 66 12.56 -6.35 22.44
N GLY A 67 13.37 -6.18 21.39
CA GLY A 67 14.82 -6.12 21.47
C GLY A 67 15.32 -4.70 21.68
N SER A 68 16.55 -4.58 22.17
CA SER A 68 17.32 -3.35 22.09
C SER A 68 18.09 -3.33 20.77
N ASN A 69 18.42 -2.13 20.27
CA ASN A 69 19.18 -1.94 19.04
C ASN A 69 18.44 -2.45 17.80
N VAL A 70 17.14 -2.16 17.70
CA VAL A 70 16.33 -2.60 16.55
C VAL A 70 15.87 -1.43 15.73
N LEU A 71 16.10 -1.55 14.42
CA LEU A 71 15.47 -0.75 13.39
C LEU A 71 14.37 -1.58 12.73
N ILE A 72 13.17 -1.01 12.70
CA ILE A 72 12.02 -1.57 12.00
C ILE A 72 11.72 -0.68 10.81
N GLN A 73 11.55 -1.32 9.65
CA GLN A 73 11.33 -0.68 8.37
C GLN A 73 10.16 -1.37 7.68
N ASN A 74 9.08 -0.63 7.43
CA ASN A 74 7.93 -1.11 6.69
C ASN A 74 7.53 -0.08 5.64
N GLY A 75 7.34 -0.54 4.42
CA GLY A 75 6.74 0.23 3.35
C GLY A 75 5.68 -0.62 2.68
N MET A 76 4.52 -0.01 2.45
CA MET A 76 3.37 -0.65 1.84
C MET A 76 2.79 0.30 0.81
N VAL A 77 2.68 -0.17 -0.42
CA VAL A 77 1.99 0.53 -1.49
C VAL A 77 0.77 -0.28 -1.92
N VAL A 78 -0.37 0.39 -1.99
CA VAL A 78 -1.65 -0.22 -2.36
C VAL A 78 -2.25 0.57 -3.50
N ASN A 79 -2.37 -0.08 -4.66
CA ASN A 79 -3.04 0.47 -5.83
C ASN A 79 -4.39 -0.20 -6.02
N VAL A 80 -5.46 0.59 -6.04
CA VAL A 80 -6.82 0.11 -6.25
C VAL A 80 -7.38 0.77 -7.49
N GLN A 81 -7.62 -0.03 -8.53
CA GLN A 81 -8.31 0.41 -9.73
C GLN A 81 -9.68 -0.25 -9.80
N PHE A 82 -10.73 0.58 -9.77
CA PHE A 82 -12.07 0.13 -10.09
C PHE A 82 -12.30 0.34 -11.57
N VAL A 83 -12.40 -0.74 -12.34
CA VAL A 83 -12.99 -0.65 -13.68
C VAL A 83 -14.50 -0.42 -13.49
N ALA A 84 -15.05 0.59 -14.16
CA ALA A 84 -16.50 0.76 -14.19
C ALA A 84 -17.13 -0.57 -14.65
N PRO A 85 -18.28 -0.99 -14.10
CA PRO A 85 -19.03 -2.10 -14.69
C PRO A 85 -19.22 -1.82 -16.19
N PRO A 86 -19.17 -2.83 -17.07
CA PRO A 86 -19.58 -2.61 -18.45
C PRO A 86 -20.95 -1.92 -18.43
N GLY A 87 -21.03 -0.77 -19.11
CA GLY A 87 -22.29 -0.07 -19.33
C GLY A 87 -23.30 -0.98 -20.04
N PRO A 88 -24.59 -0.61 -20.05
CA PRO A 88 -25.70 -1.52 -20.39
C PRO A 88 -25.50 -2.32 -21.67
#